data_AF-A0A1H3W6K9-F1
#
_entry.id   AF-A0A1H3W6K9-F1
#
_cell.length_a   1.000
_cell.length_b   1.000
_cell.length_c   1.000
_cell.angle_alpha   90.00
_cell.angle_beta   90.00
_cell.angle_gamma   90.00
#
_symmetry.space_group_name_H-M   'P 1'
#
loop_
_entity.id
_entity.type
_entity.pdbx_description
1 polymer ?
#
loop_
_entity_poly.entity_id
_entity_poly.type
_entity_poly.pdbx_seq_one_letter_code
_entity_poly.pdbx_strand_id
1 'polypeptide(L)'
;MDKLKNQDTELVQDRKTKDAEIPVANDEAAIASRRAFLKAQAEAMEEDQEPEFPEESKPNLTDLIESIPDENKKDNEDRNLIHTDSDDFDETAAEDEDEDELEDLIDEGNKQDISEYYEDMQPADFVEEIDDLDDEDIEKLPELLNTEQLTEIMEEADDDTRQRIGDHLPDDTLLEMFEDMSKDDIVDILGEMEIARRKRLLNRMKSGDRKIIHTLLQYPDDSAGGIMTTEYIALREDRTCAEALDTIRDIGPKTEVIETIYVTDEDRLKKLVGTVDLRDLLSSPRNTKLCDIMDDQVVSVEPEVDQEEVAQVVSKYDLQAIPVVSSKGSILGIITVDDIIDVINEEHDEDIAHLGGTSAEEGLDTTLWESARLRLPWLLVNLLTAFLASFTVKVFESTIAQVVALSATMTIVSGMGGNAGTQTMSVMVRELSNGDVDFKENWKSFVKEIFLGIVDGAATGLVTGIIVSLVYGNAFLGVIIFLAMIGNLMVSGIFGFLVPLILDKLHADPALASSIFVTTATDVLGFFIFLGLADLFLPFLT
;
A
#
# COMPACT_ATOMS: atom_id res chain seq x y z
N MET A 1 60.81 -5.44 -3.86
CA MET A 1 60.94 -6.85 -4.27
C MET A 1 62.35 -7.29 -3.89
N ASP A 2 62.62 -8.02 -2.80
CA ASP A 2 61.82 -9.00 -2.08
C ASP A 2 62.20 -9.00 -0.59
N LYS A 3 61.31 -8.50 0.26
CA LYS A 3 61.27 -8.78 1.71
C LYS A 3 59.82 -8.61 2.19
N LEU A 4 58.93 -9.39 1.60
CA LEU A 4 57.55 -9.58 2.05
C LEU A 4 57.37 -11.09 2.25
N LYS A 5 57.57 -11.57 3.48
CA LYS A 5 56.99 -12.84 3.97
C LYS A 5 57.20 -13.19 5.45
N ASN A 6 57.78 -12.33 6.30
CA ASN A 6 58.01 -12.69 7.71
C ASN A 6 57.82 -11.49 8.65
N GLN A 7 56.59 -11.03 8.88
CA GLN A 7 56.34 -10.11 10.01
C GLN A 7 54.90 -10.07 10.57
N ASP A 8 54.00 -10.96 10.18
CA ASP A 8 52.64 -11.06 10.75
C ASP A 8 52.52 -12.09 11.89
N THR A 9 53.55 -12.22 12.74
CA THR A 9 53.53 -13.22 13.83
C THR A 9 53.84 -12.63 15.21
N GLU A 10 53.82 -11.31 15.39
CA GLU A 10 54.36 -10.71 16.62
C GLU A 10 53.50 -9.66 17.33
N LEU A 11 52.18 -9.56 17.07
CA LEU A 11 51.34 -8.57 17.76
C LEU A 11 50.01 -9.07 18.34
N VAL A 12 49.75 -10.38 18.38
CA VAL A 12 48.49 -10.94 18.95
C VAL A 12 48.63 -11.42 20.41
N GLN A 13 49.75 -11.13 21.09
CA GLN A 13 50.02 -11.72 22.41
C GLN A 13 50.07 -10.80 23.63
N ASP A 14 49.78 -9.51 23.53
CA ASP A 14 49.87 -8.64 24.72
C ASP A 14 48.70 -7.67 24.84
N ARG A 15 47.60 -8.18 25.40
CA ARG A 15 46.63 -7.45 26.23
C ARG A 15 45.62 -8.42 26.83
N LYS A 16 46.11 -9.26 27.76
CA LYS A 16 45.27 -9.81 28.83
C LYS A 16 45.40 -8.91 30.05
N THR A 17 44.26 -8.58 30.65
CA THR A 17 43.98 -8.11 32.04
C THR A 17 43.34 -6.72 32.18
N LYS A 18 42.24 -6.71 32.98
CA LYS A 18 41.33 -5.64 33.43
C LYS A 18 40.06 -5.49 32.57
N ASP A 19 38.82 -5.61 33.04
CA ASP A 19 38.22 -5.69 34.39
C ASP A 19 36.80 -6.33 34.31
N ALA A 20 36.37 -6.96 35.43
CA ALA A 20 35.00 -7.18 35.95
C ALA A 20 33.93 -8.05 35.22
N GLU A 21 33.28 -8.90 36.02
CA GLU A 21 32.28 -9.94 35.73
C GLU A 21 30.84 -9.42 35.60
N ILE A 22 30.04 -10.01 34.68
CA ILE A 22 28.59 -10.35 34.83
C ILE A 22 28.35 -11.66 34.02
N PRO A 23 27.60 -12.68 34.51
CA PRO A 23 27.65 -14.04 33.98
C PRO A 23 26.65 -14.29 32.83
N VAL A 24 27.10 -14.92 31.73
CA VAL A 24 26.25 -15.50 30.69
C VAL A 24 26.12 -17.00 30.97
N ALA A 25 24.91 -17.46 31.26
CA ALA A 25 24.58 -18.87 31.41
C ALA A 25 24.47 -19.55 30.04
N ASN A 26 25.04 -20.76 29.97
CA ASN A 26 25.08 -21.75 28.89
C ASN A 26 23.96 -21.73 27.84
N ASP A 27 24.35 -21.73 26.57
CA ASP A 27 23.48 -22.22 25.48
C ASP A 27 24.25 -23.03 24.41
N GLU A 28 25.09 -23.97 24.85
CA GLU A 28 25.73 -24.96 23.94
C GLU A 28 24.70 -25.89 23.27
N ALA A 29 23.49 -26.02 23.85
CA ALA A 29 22.41 -26.84 23.30
C ALA A 29 21.72 -26.15 22.10
N ALA A 30 21.41 -24.85 22.18
CA ALA A 30 20.82 -24.14 21.03
C ALA A 30 21.81 -24.01 19.86
N ILE A 31 23.11 -23.83 20.14
CA ILE A 31 24.14 -23.76 19.11
C ILE A 31 24.30 -25.12 18.40
N ALA A 32 24.17 -26.23 19.13
CA ALA A 32 24.20 -27.57 18.54
C ALA A 32 22.95 -27.86 17.67
N SER A 33 21.75 -27.48 18.15
CA SER A 33 20.51 -27.62 17.38
C SER A 33 20.51 -26.76 16.12
N ARG A 34 21.01 -25.52 16.18
CA ARG A 34 21.06 -24.63 15.01
C ARG A 34 22.07 -25.10 13.95
N ARG A 35 23.18 -25.72 14.36
CA ARG A 35 24.11 -26.37 13.41
C ARG A 35 23.54 -27.62 12.77
N ALA A 36 22.77 -28.43 13.52
CA ALA A 36 22.10 -29.61 12.96
C ALA A 36 21.02 -29.19 11.95
N PHE A 37 20.26 -28.15 12.26
CA PHE A 37 19.23 -27.58 11.39
C PHE A 37 19.81 -27.05 10.07
N LEU A 38 20.85 -26.23 10.13
CA LEU A 38 21.50 -25.67 8.93
C LEU A 38 22.17 -26.75 8.08
N LYS A 39 22.64 -27.84 8.70
CA LYS A 39 23.23 -28.96 7.97
C LYS A 39 22.17 -29.81 7.25
N ALA A 40 21.02 -30.05 7.88
CA ALA A 40 19.89 -30.75 7.25
C ALA A 40 19.29 -29.93 6.09
N GLN A 41 19.23 -28.60 6.25
CA GLN A 41 18.75 -27.70 5.19
C GLN A 41 19.72 -27.65 3.99
N ALA A 42 21.03 -27.67 4.25
CA ALA A 42 22.05 -27.73 3.20
C ALA A 42 22.07 -29.09 2.47
N GLU A 43 21.82 -30.20 3.17
CA GLU A 43 21.75 -31.55 2.55
C GLU A 43 20.44 -31.74 1.75
N ALA A 44 19.32 -31.10 2.14
CA ALA A 44 18.06 -31.13 1.39
C ALA A 44 18.07 -30.31 0.09
N MET A 45 18.90 -29.26 -0.01
CA MET A 45 19.04 -28.44 -1.22
C MET A 45 19.85 -29.10 -2.34
N GLU A 46 20.56 -30.22 -2.08
CA GLU A 46 21.37 -30.92 -3.10
C GLU A 46 20.63 -32.09 -3.79
N GLU A 47 19.47 -32.57 -3.29
CA GLU A 47 18.82 -33.80 -3.80
C GLU A 47 17.33 -33.70 -4.22
N ASP A 48 16.71 -32.50 -4.27
CA ASP A 48 15.31 -32.30 -4.76
C ASP A 48 14.29 -33.31 -4.16
N GLN A 49 14.32 -33.50 -2.84
CA GLN A 49 13.30 -34.26 -2.08
C GLN A 49 12.82 -33.46 -0.86
N GLU A 50 11.50 -33.49 -0.60
CA GLU A 50 10.89 -32.90 0.61
C GLU A 50 11.38 -33.61 1.90
N PRO A 51 11.66 -32.88 2.99
CA PRO A 51 12.20 -33.48 4.20
C PRO A 51 11.11 -34.16 5.05
N GLU A 52 11.23 -35.48 5.28
CA GLU A 52 10.51 -36.19 6.35
C GLU A 52 11.25 -36.04 7.70
N PHE A 53 10.58 -35.49 8.71
CA PHE A 53 11.13 -35.31 10.06
C PHE A 53 10.81 -36.50 10.98
N PRO A 54 11.75 -36.97 11.84
CA PRO A 54 11.47 -38.02 12.83
C PRO A 54 10.63 -37.50 14.00
N GLU A 55 9.66 -38.29 14.44
CA GLU A 55 8.61 -37.95 15.42
C GLU A 55 9.07 -37.83 16.90
N GLU A 56 10.37 -37.78 17.18
CA GLU A 56 10.91 -37.74 18.56
C GLU A 56 11.88 -36.55 18.78
N SER A 57 11.38 -35.32 18.68
CA SER A 57 12.03 -34.13 19.27
C SER A 57 11.14 -32.89 19.26
N LYS A 58 9.93 -32.97 19.83
CA LYS A 58 9.18 -31.77 20.25
C LYS A 58 9.26 -31.65 21.77
N PRO A 59 9.68 -30.51 22.34
CA PRO A 59 9.64 -30.32 23.77
C PRO A 59 8.17 -30.33 24.22
N ASN A 60 7.88 -31.07 25.29
CA ASN A 60 6.55 -31.24 25.84
C ASN A 60 6.15 -29.94 26.56
N LEU A 61 5.32 -29.10 25.92
CA LEU A 61 4.88 -27.80 26.47
C LEU A 61 4.22 -27.93 27.86
N THR A 62 3.71 -29.12 28.19
CA THR A 62 3.08 -29.41 29.47
C THR A 62 4.05 -29.30 30.65
N ASP A 63 5.33 -29.63 30.47
CA ASP A 63 6.34 -29.55 31.52
C ASP A 63 6.85 -28.10 31.75
N LEU A 64 6.67 -27.21 30.76
CA LEU A 64 7.04 -25.80 30.85
C LEU A 64 6.02 -25.01 31.70
N ILE A 65 4.74 -25.36 31.57
CA ILE A 65 3.62 -24.72 32.28
C ILE A 65 3.63 -25.09 33.77
N GLU A 66 4.06 -26.31 34.14
CA GLU A 66 4.16 -26.73 35.55
C GLU A 66 5.34 -26.08 36.32
N SER A 67 6.19 -25.31 35.66
CA SER A 67 7.40 -24.70 36.28
C SER A 67 7.21 -23.26 36.80
N ILE A 68 6.01 -22.67 36.65
CA ILE A 68 5.71 -21.30 37.09
C ILE A 68 5.28 -21.31 38.57
N PRO A 69 5.91 -20.55 39.49
CA PRO A 69 5.52 -20.49 40.89
C PRO A 69 4.17 -19.77 41.08
N ASP A 70 3.25 -20.47 41.74
CA ASP A 70 1.88 -20.07 42.05
C ASP A 70 1.83 -19.14 43.29
N GLU A 71 1.91 -17.82 43.08
CA GLU A 71 1.59 -16.80 44.10
C GLU A 71 0.14 -16.32 43.92
N ASN A 72 -0.83 -17.12 44.38
CA ASN A 72 -2.07 -16.61 44.99
C ASN A 72 -2.88 -17.76 45.62
N LYS A 73 -2.45 -18.17 46.82
CA LYS A 73 -3.28 -18.96 47.75
C LYS A 73 -4.01 -18.05 48.73
N LYS A 74 -5.30 -17.84 48.50
CA LYS A 74 -6.42 -17.53 49.43
C LYS A 74 -7.56 -17.04 48.53
N ASP A 75 -8.75 -17.59 48.45
CA ASP A 75 -9.51 -18.46 49.34
C ASP A 75 -10.40 -19.35 48.46
N ASN A 76 -10.41 -20.65 48.73
CA ASN A 76 -11.18 -21.63 47.96
C ASN A 76 -12.02 -22.44 48.97
N GLU A 77 -13.18 -21.90 49.34
CA GLU A 77 -14.28 -22.65 49.95
C GLU A 77 -15.58 -22.18 49.29
N ASP A 78 -15.87 -22.72 48.11
CA ASP A 78 -17.21 -23.23 47.75
C ASP A 78 -17.22 -23.61 46.25
N ARG A 79 -16.62 -24.76 45.93
CA ARG A 79 -16.91 -25.48 44.68
C ARG A 79 -17.51 -26.83 45.01
N ASN A 80 -18.84 -26.92 44.89
CA ASN A 80 -19.49 -28.18 44.62
C ASN A 80 -20.79 -27.93 43.87
N LEU A 81 -20.73 -28.00 42.54
CA LEU A 81 -21.73 -28.59 41.63
C LEU A 81 -21.31 -28.31 40.19
N ILE A 82 -20.70 -29.31 39.55
CA ILE A 82 -20.57 -29.37 38.09
C ILE A 82 -21.86 -29.99 37.56
N HIS A 83 -22.54 -29.26 36.69
CA HIS A 83 -23.37 -29.79 35.60
C HIS A 83 -23.36 -28.72 34.51
N THR A 84 -22.49 -28.89 33.51
CA THR A 84 -22.86 -29.17 32.11
C THR A 84 -23.80 -28.12 31.55
N ASP A 85 -23.26 -27.16 30.80
CA ASP A 85 -23.47 -27.11 29.36
C ASP A 85 -22.33 -26.32 28.71
N SER A 86 -22.15 -26.57 27.42
CA SER A 86 -21.16 -26.01 26.52
C SER A 86 -21.32 -24.50 26.37
N ASP A 87 -20.27 -23.75 26.70
CA ASP A 87 -20.12 -22.38 26.23
C ASP A 87 -18.85 -22.32 25.38
N ASP A 88 -19.08 -21.91 24.13
CA ASP A 88 -18.08 -21.50 23.17
C ASP A 88 -17.15 -20.48 23.83
N PHE A 89 -15.85 -20.59 23.56
CA PHE A 89 -14.90 -19.53 23.89
C PHE A 89 -15.22 -18.39 22.94
N ASP A 90 -15.96 -17.42 23.46
CA ASP A 90 -16.25 -16.14 22.84
C ASP A 90 -14.99 -15.29 22.94
N GLU A 91 -14.21 -15.30 21.87
CA GLU A 91 -13.07 -14.39 21.65
C GLU A 91 -13.56 -13.07 21.00
N THR A 92 -14.86 -12.97 20.69
CA THR A 92 -15.51 -11.77 20.11
C THR A 92 -16.13 -10.84 21.17
N ALA A 93 -16.50 -11.35 22.35
CA ALA A 93 -17.12 -10.53 23.40
C ALA A 93 -16.18 -9.59 24.19
N ALA A 94 -14.88 -9.55 23.86
CA ALA A 94 -13.92 -8.64 24.49
C ALA A 94 -13.58 -7.42 23.61
N GLU A 95 -13.85 -7.49 22.31
CA GLU A 95 -13.72 -6.34 21.40
C GLU A 95 -14.99 -5.46 21.49
N ASP A 96 -16.17 -6.07 21.60
CA ASP A 96 -17.45 -5.34 21.74
C ASP A 96 -17.63 -4.58 23.09
N GLU A 97 -16.80 -4.80 24.12
CA GLU A 97 -16.93 -4.10 25.43
C GLU A 97 -16.22 -2.75 25.47
N ASP A 98 -15.20 -2.52 24.61
CA ASP A 98 -14.40 -1.29 24.58
C ASP A 98 -15.03 -0.23 23.63
N GLU A 99 -15.62 -0.62 22.50
CA GLU A 99 -16.31 0.29 21.53
C GLU A 99 -17.49 1.06 22.16
N ASP A 100 -18.25 0.41 23.04
CA ASP A 100 -19.35 1.05 23.78
C ASP A 100 -18.84 2.00 24.89
N GLU A 101 -17.57 1.90 25.33
CA GLU A 101 -17.03 2.67 26.46
C GLU A 101 -16.78 4.14 26.07
N LEU A 102 -16.23 4.42 24.88
CA LEU A 102 -16.00 5.79 24.42
C LEU A 102 -17.32 6.55 24.22
N GLU A 103 -18.32 5.94 23.59
CA GLU A 103 -19.66 6.52 23.43
C GLU A 103 -20.28 6.84 24.79
N ASP A 104 -20.25 5.90 25.74
CA ASP A 104 -20.78 6.09 27.09
C ASP A 104 -20.06 7.25 27.82
N LEU A 105 -18.72 7.33 27.70
CA LEU A 105 -17.93 8.40 28.29
C LEU A 105 -18.26 9.78 27.68
N ILE A 106 -18.45 9.83 26.36
CA ILE A 106 -18.87 11.04 25.63
C ILE A 106 -20.25 11.51 26.11
N ASP A 107 -21.18 10.58 26.30
CA ASP A 107 -22.54 10.86 26.76
C ASP A 107 -22.61 11.30 28.23
N GLU A 108 -21.74 10.75 29.09
CA GLU A 108 -21.56 11.23 30.45
C GLU A 108 -20.97 12.64 30.50
N GLY A 109 -20.21 13.02 29.47
CA GLY A 109 -19.66 14.36 29.27
C GLY A 109 -18.59 14.75 30.30
N ASN A 110 -17.96 13.76 30.94
CA ASN A 110 -16.91 14.00 31.93
C ASN A 110 -15.54 14.08 31.24
N LYS A 111 -15.09 15.32 31.01
CA LYS A 111 -13.77 15.60 30.40
C LYS A 111 -12.60 14.89 31.07
N GLN A 112 -12.68 14.68 32.38
CA GLN A 112 -11.57 14.05 33.09
C GLN A 112 -11.48 12.57 32.75
N ASP A 113 -12.61 11.88 32.65
CA ASP A 113 -12.64 10.45 32.42
C ASP A 113 -12.20 10.13 30.98
N ILE A 114 -12.66 10.92 29.99
CA ILE A 114 -12.20 10.82 28.59
C ILE A 114 -10.72 11.15 28.46
N SER A 115 -10.23 12.16 29.18
CA SER A 115 -8.81 12.50 29.15
C SER A 115 -7.95 11.40 29.78
N GLU A 116 -8.42 10.74 30.83
CA GLU A 116 -7.75 9.58 31.43
C GLU A 116 -7.78 8.37 30.47
N TYR A 117 -8.91 8.14 29.80
CA TYR A 117 -9.07 7.10 28.78
C TYR A 117 -8.11 7.31 27.60
N TYR A 118 -8.07 8.52 27.03
CA TYR A 118 -7.12 8.89 25.97
C TYR A 118 -5.66 8.72 26.42
N GLU A 119 -5.30 9.10 27.65
CA GLU A 119 -3.93 8.98 28.16
C GLU A 119 -3.46 7.53 28.32
N ASP A 120 -4.38 6.56 28.40
CA ASP A 120 -4.09 5.13 28.53
C ASP A 120 -3.97 4.41 27.16
N MET A 121 -4.26 5.09 26.05
CA MET A 121 -4.22 4.55 24.68
C MET A 121 -3.16 5.21 23.79
N GLN A 122 -2.85 4.60 22.64
CA GLN A 122 -2.14 5.32 21.58
C GLN A 122 -3.13 6.20 20.79
N PRO A 123 -2.71 7.36 20.25
CA PRO A 123 -3.58 8.20 19.44
C PRO A 123 -4.20 7.46 18.24
N ALA A 124 -3.42 6.62 17.55
CA ALA A 124 -3.91 5.79 16.45
C ALA A 124 -5.04 4.83 16.88
N ASP A 125 -4.91 4.17 18.04
CA ASP A 125 -5.96 3.27 18.56
C ASP A 125 -7.23 4.07 18.93
N PHE A 126 -7.07 5.30 19.43
CA PHE A 126 -8.20 6.16 19.77
C PHE A 126 -8.92 6.72 18.53
N VAL A 127 -8.19 6.92 17.43
CA VAL A 127 -8.77 7.29 16.14
C VAL A 127 -9.65 6.18 15.60
N GLU A 128 -9.20 4.91 15.69
CA GLU A 128 -10.02 3.76 15.26
C GLU A 128 -11.38 3.75 15.98
N GLU A 129 -11.43 4.07 17.28
CA GLU A 129 -12.72 4.20 18.00
C GLU A 129 -13.54 5.42 17.57
N ILE A 130 -12.90 6.51 17.12
CA ILE A 130 -13.62 7.68 16.60
C ILE A 130 -14.32 7.38 15.26
N ASP A 131 -13.74 6.50 14.44
CA ASP A 131 -14.30 6.18 13.11
C ASP A 131 -15.75 5.68 13.21
N ASP A 132 -16.04 4.90 14.26
CA ASP A 132 -17.36 4.33 14.53
C ASP A 132 -18.37 5.30 15.17
N LEU A 133 -17.90 6.43 15.72
CA LEU A 133 -18.77 7.43 16.34
C LEU A 133 -19.68 8.09 15.31
N ASP A 134 -20.85 8.56 15.73
CA ASP A 134 -21.71 9.40 14.88
C ASP A 134 -21.29 10.89 14.90
N ASP A 135 -21.82 11.67 13.94
CA ASP A 135 -21.51 13.11 13.87
C ASP A 135 -22.02 13.90 15.11
N GLU A 136 -23.00 13.37 15.86
CA GLU A 136 -23.50 14.01 17.09
C GLU A 136 -22.49 13.85 18.23
N ASP A 137 -21.76 12.74 18.28
CA ASP A 137 -20.69 12.47 19.24
C ASP A 137 -19.38 13.17 18.86
N ILE A 138 -19.02 13.18 17.58
CA ILE A 138 -17.87 13.96 17.07
C ILE A 138 -18.02 15.45 17.39
N GLU A 139 -19.25 16.01 17.34
CA GLU A 139 -19.51 17.41 17.70
C GLU A 139 -19.15 17.73 19.17
N LYS A 140 -19.15 16.72 20.06
CA LYS A 140 -18.84 16.88 21.49
C LYS A 140 -17.33 16.81 21.77
N LEU A 141 -16.54 16.13 20.94
CA LEU A 141 -15.08 15.95 21.13
C LEU A 141 -14.31 17.26 21.39
N PRO A 142 -14.56 18.38 20.70
CA PRO A 142 -13.85 19.65 20.94
C PRO A 142 -14.09 20.23 22.34
N GLU A 143 -15.19 19.84 22.99
CA GLU A 143 -15.45 20.22 24.37
C GLU A 143 -14.80 19.24 25.36
N LEU A 144 -14.61 17.99 24.99
CA LEU A 144 -14.18 16.93 25.90
C LEU A 144 -12.66 16.80 25.95
N LEU A 145 -12.01 16.95 24.80
CA LEU A 145 -10.57 16.85 24.62
C LEU A 145 -9.90 18.22 24.64
N ASN A 146 -8.62 18.22 24.98
CA ASN A 146 -7.79 19.40 24.90
C ASN A 146 -7.18 19.57 23.49
N THR A 147 -6.63 20.74 23.20
CA THR A 147 -6.11 21.07 21.86
C THR A 147 -4.93 20.18 21.43
N GLU A 148 -4.10 19.71 22.38
CA GLU A 148 -2.96 18.82 22.10
C GLU A 148 -3.47 17.44 21.66
N GLN A 149 -4.43 16.87 22.39
CA GLN A 149 -5.09 15.60 22.04
C GLN A 149 -5.79 15.68 20.68
N LEU A 150 -6.55 16.76 20.43
CA LEU A 150 -7.20 16.98 19.13
C LEU A 150 -6.19 17.13 17.99
N THR A 151 -4.99 17.61 18.29
CA THR A 151 -3.92 17.74 17.29
C THR A 151 -3.39 16.37 16.89
N GLU A 152 -2.99 15.56 17.89
CA GLU A 152 -2.52 14.19 17.68
C GLU A 152 -3.57 13.34 16.93
N ILE A 153 -4.84 13.42 17.32
CA ILE A 153 -5.95 12.73 16.63
C ILE A 153 -6.05 13.16 15.17
N MET A 154 -5.92 14.45 14.87
CA MET A 154 -6.04 14.95 13.49
C MET A 154 -4.84 14.60 12.61
N GLU A 155 -3.66 14.42 13.21
CA GLU A 155 -2.44 13.98 12.51
C GLU A 155 -2.52 12.49 12.17
N GLU A 156 -3.13 11.66 13.03
CA GLU A 156 -3.23 10.20 12.81
C GLU A 156 -4.51 9.77 12.08
N ALA A 157 -5.57 10.60 12.08
CA ALA A 157 -6.82 10.30 11.39
C ALA A 157 -6.66 10.22 9.87
N ASP A 158 -7.36 9.27 9.25
CA ASP A 158 -7.51 9.21 7.80
C ASP A 158 -8.28 10.42 7.24
N ASP A 159 -8.31 10.58 5.92
CA ASP A 159 -8.92 11.75 5.28
C ASP A 159 -10.41 11.93 5.61
N ASP A 160 -11.19 10.85 5.74
CA ASP A 160 -12.63 10.91 6.00
C ASP A 160 -12.87 11.36 7.45
N THR A 161 -12.25 10.69 8.41
CA THR A 161 -12.38 11.02 9.83
C THR A 161 -11.80 12.39 10.14
N ARG A 162 -10.68 12.76 9.55
CA ARG A 162 -10.09 14.11 9.65
C ARG A 162 -11.04 15.17 9.10
N GLN A 163 -11.73 14.90 7.98
CA GLN A 163 -12.74 15.81 7.44
C GLN A 163 -13.94 15.95 8.38
N ARG A 164 -14.47 14.83 8.92
CA ARG A 164 -15.59 14.80 9.87
C ARG A 164 -15.26 15.62 11.11
N ILE A 165 -14.16 15.34 11.79
CA ILE A 165 -13.71 16.09 12.97
C ILE A 165 -13.48 17.57 12.60
N GLY A 166 -12.79 17.81 11.48
CA GLY A 166 -12.48 19.14 10.97
C GLY A 166 -13.71 20.02 10.76
N ASP A 167 -14.83 19.46 10.30
CA ASP A 167 -16.08 20.18 10.07
C ASP A 167 -16.81 20.62 11.34
N HIS A 168 -16.66 19.86 12.43
CA HIS A 168 -17.25 20.18 13.72
C HIS A 168 -16.34 21.05 14.61
N LEU A 169 -15.05 21.16 14.31
CA LEU A 169 -14.11 21.98 15.08
C LEU A 169 -14.31 23.50 14.93
N PRO A 170 -14.32 24.28 16.02
CA PRO A 170 -14.32 25.74 15.94
C PRO A 170 -13.07 26.31 15.23
N ASP A 171 -13.24 27.35 14.40
CA ASP A 171 -12.13 28.05 13.70
C ASP A 171 -11.02 28.52 14.68
N ASP A 172 -11.34 28.79 15.94
CA ASP A 172 -10.37 29.22 16.96
C ASP A 172 -9.52 28.05 17.48
N THR A 173 -10.13 26.87 17.65
CA THR A 173 -9.45 25.62 18.06
C THR A 173 -8.50 25.15 16.96
N LEU A 174 -8.97 25.09 15.71
CA LEU A 174 -8.13 24.75 14.56
C LEU A 174 -6.89 25.66 14.46
N LEU A 175 -7.05 26.96 14.68
CA LEU A 175 -5.91 27.89 14.63
C LEU A 175 -4.93 27.72 15.79
N GLU A 176 -5.38 27.18 16.92
CA GLU A 176 -4.51 26.83 18.05
C GLU A 176 -3.75 25.54 17.73
N MET A 177 -4.43 24.51 17.21
CA MET A 177 -3.82 23.25 16.75
C MET A 177 -2.73 23.51 15.69
N PHE A 178 -3.05 24.34 14.68
CA PHE A 178 -2.12 24.74 13.62
C PHE A 178 -0.85 25.47 14.12
N GLU A 179 -0.78 25.89 15.38
CA GLU A 179 0.47 26.43 15.94
C GLU A 179 1.51 25.35 16.22
N ASP A 180 1.08 24.13 16.52
CA ASP A 180 1.92 23.01 16.94
C ASP A 180 1.96 21.86 15.91
N MET A 181 1.03 21.81 14.96
CA MET A 181 1.07 20.89 13.81
C MET A 181 2.19 21.18 12.81
N SER A 182 2.58 20.15 12.04
CA SER A 182 3.42 20.25 10.84
C SER A 182 2.78 21.19 9.78
N LYS A 183 3.40 21.42 8.62
CA LYS A 183 2.83 22.38 7.63
C LYS A 183 2.02 21.69 6.54
N ASP A 184 2.30 20.43 6.34
CA ASP A 184 1.77 19.42 5.46
C ASP A 184 0.42 18.93 6.01
N ASP A 185 0.34 18.48 7.27
CA ASP A 185 -0.96 18.13 7.89
C ASP A 185 -1.96 19.30 7.84
N ILE A 186 -1.46 20.52 8.05
CA ILE A 186 -2.29 21.73 7.94
C ILE A 186 -2.79 21.93 6.50
N VAL A 187 -1.96 21.62 5.51
CA VAL A 187 -2.31 21.70 4.08
C VAL A 187 -3.39 20.69 3.76
N ASP A 188 -3.30 19.47 4.28
CA ASP A 188 -4.26 18.38 4.03
C ASP A 188 -5.62 18.72 4.65
N ILE A 189 -5.64 19.10 5.93
CA ILE A 189 -6.85 19.59 6.61
C ILE A 189 -7.47 20.76 5.85
N LEU A 190 -6.65 21.73 5.40
CA LEU A 190 -7.15 22.87 4.66
C LEU A 190 -7.60 22.47 3.24
N GLY A 191 -6.99 21.46 2.63
CA GLY A 191 -7.23 20.88 1.30
C GLY A 191 -8.65 20.35 1.14
N GLU A 192 -9.15 19.73 2.20
CA GLU A 192 -10.51 19.20 2.33
C GLU A 192 -11.56 20.31 2.57
N MET A 193 -11.19 21.38 3.28
CA MET A 193 -12.15 22.41 3.70
C MET A 193 -12.74 23.24 2.56
N GLU A 194 -14.00 23.68 2.75
CA GLU A 194 -14.65 24.66 1.89
C GLU A 194 -13.77 25.92 1.67
N ILE A 195 -13.65 26.35 0.42
CA ILE A 195 -12.83 27.50 -0.03
C ILE A 195 -13.06 28.75 0.85
N ALA A 196 -14.31 28.98 1.29
CA ALA A 196 -14.65 30.12 2.13
C ALA A 196 -14.08 30.01 3.55
N ARG A 197 -14.07 28.82 4.16
CA ARG A 197 -13.53 28.54 5.49
C ARG A 197 -12.00 28.53 5.46
N ARG A 198 -11.41 27.79 4.51
CA ARG A 198 -9.97 27.78 4.22
C ARG A 198 -9.39 29.20 4.15
N LYS A 199 -10.02 30.08 3.36
CA LYS A 199 -9.58 31.47 3.21
C LYS A 199 -9.70 32.28 4.50
N ARG A 200 -10.68 32.02 5.37
CA ARG A 200 -10.79 32.70 6.67
C ARG A 200 -9.65 32.29 7.59
N LEU A 201 -9.40 31.00 7.74
CA LEU A 201 -8.32 30.44 8.57
C LEU A 201 -6.95 30.97 8.11
N LEU A 202 -6.64 30.84 6.82
CA LEU A 202 -5.41 31.37 6.22
C LEU A 202 -5.21 32.86 6.52
N ASN A 203 -6.26 33.69 6.52
CA ASN A 203 -6.11 35.12 6.79
C ASN A 203 -5.80 35.47 8.25
N ARG A 204 -6.07 34.54 9.17
CA ARG A 204 -5.83 34.69 10.62
C ARG A 204 -4.46 34.16 11.04
N MET A 205 -3.86 33.27 10.25
CA MET A 205 -2.52 32.73 10.46
C MET A 205 -1.41 33.79 10.39
N LYS A 206 -0.27 33.49 11.01
CA LYS A 206 0.94 34.31 10.94
C LYS A 206 1.43 34.41 9.50
N SER A 207 1.99 35.56 9.13
CA SER A 207 2.35 35.84 7.73
C SER A 207 3.48 34.97 7.15
N GLY A 208 4.25 34.29 8.00
CA GLY A 208 5.28 33.32 7.61
C GLY A 208 4.63 32.02 7.17
N ASP A 209 3.97 31.35 8.11
CA ASP A 209 3.29 30.05 7.95
C ASP A 209 2.30 30.10 6.79
N ARG A 210 1.47 31.16 6.72
CA ARG A 210 0.54 31.37 5.61
C ARG A 210 1.19 31.33 4.23
N LYS A 211 2.43 31.81 4.08
CA LYS A 211 3.11 31.79 2.77
C LYS A 211 3.60 30.39 2.42
N ILE A 212 4.03 29.63 3.42
CA ILE A 212 4.49 28.25 3.26
C ILE A 212 3.30 27.39 2.87
N ILE A 213 2.24 27.40 3.69
CA ILE A 213 0.99 26.68 3.45
C ILE A 213 0.38 27.05 2.09
N HIS A 214 0.32 28.33 1.73
CA HIS A 214 -0.16 28.73 0.40
C HIS A 214 0.73 28.20 -0.73
N THR A 215 2.03 27.99 -0.49
CA THR A 215 2.93 27.40 -1.48
C THR A 215 2.67 25.90 -1.64
N LEU A 216 2.47 25.19 -0.53
CA LEU A 216 2.15 23.75 -0.51
C LEU A 216 0.79 23.48 -1.18
N LEU A 217 -0.26 24.22 -0.82
CA LEU A 217 -1.61 24.19 -1.46
C LEU A 217 -1.64 24.52 -2.98
N GLN A 218 -0.51 24.79 -3.61
CA GLN A 218 -0.42 24.97 -5.07
C GLN A 218 0.02 23.71 -5.81
N TYR A 219 0.63 22.75 -5.11
CA TYR A 219 0.95 21.45 -5.68
C TYR A 219 -0.31 20.57 -5.72
N PRO A 220 -0.40 19.61 -6.65
CA PRO A 220 -1.38 18.53 -6.56
C PRO A 220 -1.19 17.74 -5.27
N ASP A 221 -2.29 17.25 -4.70
CA ASP A 221 -2.29 16.50 -3.44
C ASP A 221 -1.48 15.19 -3.62
N ASP A 222 -1.75 14.43 -4.69
CA ASP A 222 -1.04 13.18 -5.09
C ASP A 222 0.36 13.39 -5.70
N SER A 223 1.08 14.44 -5.30
CA SER A 223 2.43 14.74 -5.80
C SER A 223 3.45 14.87 -4.69
N ALA A 224 4.73 14.72 -5.02
CA ALA A 224 5.85 14.97 -4.14
C ALA A 224 5.81 16.35 -3.46
N GLY A 225 5.14 17.35 -4.07
CA GLY A 225 4.96 18.67 -3.48
C GLY A 225 3.75 18.79 -2.56
N GLY A 226 2.75 17.91 -2.73
CA GLY A 226 1.58 17.76 -1.88
C GLY A 226 1.96 17.09 -0.56
N ILE A 227 2.57 15.91 -0.64
CA ILE A 227 2.99 15.09 0.53
C ILE A 227 4.33 15.51 1.16
N MET A 228 4.84 16.73 0.91
CA MET A 228 6.12 17.16 1.51
C MET A 228 5.93 18.11 2.69
N THR A 229 6.69 17.83 3.74
CA THR A 229 6.93 18.77 4.82
C THR A 229 8.02 19.80 4.48
N THR A 230 7.99 20.93 5.17
CA THR A 230 9.08 21.91 5.18
C THR A 230 9.94 21.88 6.45
N GLU A 231 9.69 20.95 7.36
CA GLU A 231 10.29 20.85 8.68
C GLU A 231 11.60 20.04 8.72
N TYR A 232 12.50 20.32 7.78
CA TYR A 232 13.80 19.65 7.67
C TYR A 232 14.99 20.48 8.16
N ILE A 233 16.06 19.79 8.56
CA ILE A 233 17.32 20.43 8.95
C ILE A 233 18.24 20.58 7.73
N ALA A 234 18.43 21.82 7.28
CA ALA A 234 19.42 22.16 6.25
C ALA A 234 20.53 23.11 6.74
N LEU A 235 21.78 22.68 6.61
CA LEU A 235 22.98 23.42 7.04
C LEU A 235 23.94 23.68 5.88
N ARG A 236 24.81 24.67 6.02
CA ARG A 236 25.82 25.00 4.99
C ARG A 236 27.01 24.04 5.08
N GLU A 237 27.55 23.66 3.92
CA GLU A 237 28.69 22.74 3.79
C GLU A 237 29.95 23.17 4.56
N ASP A 238 30.13 24.47 4.81
CA ASP A 238 31.30 25.05 5.47
C ASP A 238 31.27 24.95 7.01
N ARG A 239 30.11 24.58 7.58
CA ARG A 239 29.90 24.44 9.02
C ARG A 239 30.70 23.28 9.60
N THR A 240 31.17 23.46 10.82
CA THR A 240 31.81 22.37 11.57
C THR A 240 30.78 21.48 12.26
N CYS A 241 31.16 20.23 12.56
CA CYS A 241 30.29 19.28 13.28
C CYS A 241 29.79 19.85 14.62
N ALA A 242 30.63 20.61 15.33
CA ALA A 242 30.21 21.28 16.56
C ALA A 242 29.13 22.34 16.33
N GLU A 243 29.29 23.20 15.32
CA GLU A 243 28.29 24.22 15.00
C GLU A 243 26.98 23.61 14.51
N ALA A 244 27.07 22.52 13.73
CA ALA A 244 25.91 21.77 13.28
C ALA A 244 25.13 21.18 14.46
N LEU A 245 25.81 20.45 15.37
CA LEU A 245 25.19 19.90 16.57
C LEU A 245 24.61 20.97 17.49
N ASP A 246 25.28 22.13 17.63
CA ASP A 246 24.76 23.24 18.42
C ASP A 246 23.49 23.82 17.76
N THR A 247 23.46 23.90 16.42
CA THR A 247 22.27 24.34 15.67
C THR A 247 21.12 23.33 15.85
N ILE A 248 21.38 22.03 15.70
CA ILE A 248 20.37 20.97 15.88
C ILE A 248 19.80 21.01 17.30
N ARG A 249 20.60 21.28 18.33
CA ARG A 249 20.06 21.43 19.71
C ARG A 249 19.11 22.62 19.86
N ASP A 250 19.28 23.67 19.07
CA ASP A 250 18.44 24.87 19.13
C ASP A 250 17.13 24.69 18.35
N ILE A 251 17.11 23.86 17.29
CA ILE A 251 15.95 23.70 16.37
C ILE A 251 15.28 22.32 16.40
N GLY A 252 15.98 21.29 16.86
CA GLY A 252 15.55 19.89 16.79
C GLY A 252 14.22 19.55 17.46
N PRO A 253 13.76 20.25 18.52
CA PRO A 253 12.42 20.02 19.08
C PRO A 253 11.25 20.50 18.20
N LYS A 254 11.49 20.95 16.97
CA LYS A 254 10.51 21.59 16.07
C LYS A 254 10.68 21.14 14.61
N THR A 255 11.19 19.93 14.42
CA THR A 255 11.51 19.39 13.11
C THR A 255 11.17 17.92 13.10
N GLU A 256 10.49 17.46 12.07
CA GLU A 256 10.09 16.06 11.86
C GLU A 256 11.26 15.08 11.92
N VAL A 257 12.30 15.33 11.10
CA VAL A 257 13.43 14.39 10.96
C VAL A 257 14.72 15.05 11.42
N ILE A 258 15.33 14.46 12.46
CA ILE A 258 16.63 14.91 13.00
C ILE A 258 17.79 13.98 12.61
N GLU A 259 17.47 12.81 12.06
CA GLU A 259 18.40 11.73 11.67
C GLU A 259 19.24 12.13 10.47
N THR A 260 18.64 12.81 9.50
CA THR A 260 19.29 13.21 8.25
C THR A 260 19.43 14.72 8.15
N ILE A 261 20.67 15.20 8.04
CA ILE A 261 20.99 16.61 7.86
C ILE A 261 21.27 16.89 6.40
N TYR A 262 20.49 17.76 5.79
CA TYR A 262 20.68 18.20 4.42
C TYR A 262 21.77 19.27 4.35
N VAL A 263 22.70 19.11 3.42
CA VAL A 263 23.82 20.03 3.23
C VAL A 263 23.57 20.90 2.01
N THR A 264 23.69 22.21 2.20
CA THR A 264 23.46 23.22 1.16
C THR A 264 24.74 23.98 0.81
N ASP A 265 24.80 24.45 -0.43
CA ASP A 265 25.91 25.28 -0.92
C ASP A 265 25.98 26.66 -0.24
N GLU A 266 27.07 27.39 -0.48
CA GLU A 266 27.20 28.78 -0.04
C GLU A 266 26.35 29.78 -0.85
N ASP A 267 25.66 29.34 -1.91
CA ASP A 267 24.93 30.22 -2.83
C ASP A 267 23.60 30.66 -2.22
N ARG A 268 23.08 31.79 -2.70
CA ARG A 268 21.75 32.30 -2.32
C ARG A 268 20.62 31.35 -2.66
N LEU A 269 20.86 30.42 -3.59
CA LEU A 269 19.87 29.46 -4.04
C LEU A 269 19.72 28.27 -3.08
N LYS A 270 20.60 28.09 -2.09
CA LYS A 270 20.56 26.95 -1.16
C LYS A 270 20.43 25.62 -1.89
N LYS A 271 21.34 25.35 -2.81
CA LYS A 271 21.29 24.08 -3.56
C LYS A 271 21.65 22.93 -2.66
N LEU A 272 20.93 21.82 -2.79
CA LEU A 272 21.25 20.58 -2.12
C LEU A 272 22.55 20.01 -2.71
N VAL A 273 23.57 19.80 -1.87
CA VAL A 273 24.90 19.31 -2.28
C VAL A 273 25.33 18.05 -1.57
N GLY A 274 24.62 17.64 -0.51
CA GLY A 274 24.91 16.40 0.20
C GLY A 274 23.95 16.15 1.35
N THR A 275 24.08 14.98 1.99
CA THR A 275 23.40 14.62 3.24
C THR A 275 24.42 14.11 4.26
N VAL A 276 24.11 14.25 5.55
CA VAL A 276 24.92 13.75 6.66
C VAL A 276 23.99 13.06 7.66
N ASP A 277 24.27 11.80 7.98
CA ASP A 277 23.57 11.10 9.06
C ASP A 277 24.02 11.65 10.43
N LEU A 278 23.07 11.83 11.35
CA LEU A 278 23.32 12.31 12.71
C LEU A 278 24.36 11.43 13.44
N ARG A 279 24.38 10.12 13.18
CA ARG A 279 25.39 9.17 13.69
C ARG A 279 26.80 9.56 13.27
N ASP A 280 26.98 9.93 12.00
CA ASP A 280 28.28 10.35 11.47
C ASP A 280 28.68 11.71 12.03
N LEU A 281 27.72 12.61 12.19
CA LEU A 281 27.93 13.91 12.83
C LEU A 281 28.38 13.78 14.29
N LEU A 282 27.77 12.86 15.05
CA LEU A 282 28.10 12.57 16.45
C LEU A 282 29.44 11.86 16.61
N SER A 283 29.82 11.02 15.64
CA SER A 283 31.06 10.23 15.66
C SER A 283 32.28 11.02 15.16
N SER A 284 32.05 12.10 14.42
CA SER A 284 33.09 12.90 13.80
C SER A 284 33.78 13.88 14.77
N PRO A 285 35.07 14.23 14.55
CA PRO A 285 35.73 15.24 15.35
C PRO A 285 35.03 16.60 15.24
N ARG A 286 34.86 17.31 16.36
CA ARG A 286 34.13 18.58 16.48
C ARG A 286 34.47 19.66 15.43
N ASN A 287 35.72 19.71 14.97
CA ASN A 287 36.20 20.74 14.04
C ASN A 287 36.16 20.31 12.56
N THR A 288 35.74 19.08 12.27
CA THR A 288 35.55 18.57 10.89
C THR A 288 34.39 19.30 10.25
N LYS A 289 34.50 19.64 8.96
CA LYS A 289 33.42 20.32 8.24
C LYS A 289 32.40 19.32 7.71
N LEU A 290 31.16 19.76 7.50
CA LEU A 290 30.11 18.94 6.88
C LEU A 290 30.52 18.48 5.47
N CYS A 291 31.15 19.35 4.67
CA CYS A 291 31.67 18.98 3.34
C CYS A 291 32.68 17.83 3.33
N ASP A 292 33.33 17.55 4.48
CA ASP A 292 34.34 16.50 4.58
C ASP A 292 33.73 15.13 4.95
N ILE A 293 32.48 15.10 5.40
CA ILE A 293 31.79 13.89 5.89
C ILE A 293 30.46 13.60 5.18
N MET A 294 29.95 14.53 4.37
CA MET A 294 28.69 14.36 3.63
C MET A 294 28.80 13.29 2.54
N ASP A 295 27.67 12.64 2.28
CA ASP A 295 27.44 11.90 1.04
C ASP A 295 26.96 12.90 -0.04
N ASP A 296 27.66 12.97 -1.18
CA ASP A 296 27.32 13.85 -2.30
C ASP A 296 26.41 13.19 -3.35
N GLN A 297 26.09 11.90 -3.18
CA GLN A 297 25.21 11.13 -4.07
C GLN A 297 23.76 11.17 -3.59
N VAL A 298 23.20 12.37 -3.45
CA VAL A 298 21.83 12.55 -2.95
C VAL A 298 20.81 12.16 -4.02
N VAL A 299 19.92 11.23 -3.67
CA VAL A 299 18.71 10.93 -4.44
C VAL A 299 17.64 11.96 -4.04
N SER A 300 16.95 12.54 -5.02
CA SER A 300 15.95 13.59 -4.81
C SER A 300 14.89 13.55 -5.91
N VAL A 301 13.69 14.05 -5.62
CA VAL A 301 12.58 14.17 -6.57
C VAL A 301 12.20 15.63 -6.83
N GLU A 302 11.51 15.89 -7.94
CA GLU A 302 10.92 17.21 -8.23
C GLU A 302 9.50 17.28 -7.63
N PRO A 303 8.97 18.46 -7.26
CA PRO A 303 7.70 18.58 -6.53
C PRO A 303 6.44 18.23 -7.35
N GLU A 304 6.57 17.97 -8.65
CA GLU A 304 5.44 17.61 -9.54
C GLU A 304 5.51 16.12 -9.92
N VAL A 305 6.44 15.37 -9.32
CA VAL A 305 6.53 13.91 -9.47
C VAL A 305 5.35 13.30 -8.72
N ASP A 306 4.74 12.30 -9.32
CA ASP A 306 3.62 11.55 -8.78
C ASP A 306 4.02 10.78 -7.51
N GLN A 307 3.14 10.72 -6.51
CA GLN A 307 3.45 10.09 -5.22
C GLN A 307 3.82 8.60 -5.35
N GLU A 308 3.22 7.85 -6.28
CA GLU A 308 3.56 6.45 -6.54
C GLU A 308 5.03 6.33 -7.01
N GLU A 309 5.48 7.23 -7.89
CA GLU A 309 6.88 7.25 -8.35
C GLU A 309 7.84 7.61 -7.20
N VAL A 310 7.44 8.52 -6.29
CA VAL A 310 8.23 8.82 -5.08
C VAL A 310 8.36 7.58 -4.20
N ALA A 311 7.26 6.89 -3.92
CA ALA A 311 7.23 5.67 -3.11
C ALA A 311 8.15 4.58 -3.69
N GLN A 312 8.13 4.40 -5.02
CA GLN A 312 9.04 3.48 -5.72
C GLN A 312 10.52 3.87 -5.53
N VAL A 313 10.85 5.16 -5.57
CA VAL A 313 12.23 5.64 -5.34
C VAL A 313 12.66 5.40 -3.90
N VAL A 314 11.82 5.75 -2.92
CA VAL A 314 12.08 5.55 -1.49
C VAL A 314 12.30 4.06 -1.18
N SER A 315 11.40 3.20 -1.65
CA SER A 315 11.47 1.75 -1.50
C SER A 315 12.72 1.15 -2.15
N LYS A 316 13.07 1.60 -3.37
CA LYS A 316 14.25 1.09 -4.10
C LYS A 316 15.58 1.37 -3.41
N TYR A 317 15.69 2.50 -2.72
CA TYR A 317 16.93 2.95 -2.08
C TYR A 317 16.92 2.78 -0.55
N ASP A 318 15.86 2.18 0.02
CA ASP A 318 15.66 2.02 1.46
C ASP A 318 15.84 3.35 2.23
N LEU A 319 15.25 4.43 1.70
CA LEU A 319 15.39 5.78 2.27
C LEU A 319 14.44 5.97 3.46
N GLN A 320 14.91 6.66 4.50
CA GLN A 320 14.05 7.09 5.62
C GLN A 320 13.34 8.42 5.35
N ALA A 321 13.89 9.21 4.43
CA ALA A 321 13.29 10.44 3.93
C ALA A 321 13.90 10.77 2.57
N ILE A 322 13.12 11.41 1.70
CA ILE A 322 13.57 11.84 0.37
C ILE A 322 13.44 13.36 0.21
N PRO A 323 14.50 14.07 -0.21
CA PRO A 323 14.42 15.50 -0.42
C PRO A 323 13.71 15.86 -1.72
N VAL A 324 12.82 16.84 -1.62
CA VAL A 324 12.14 17.45 -2.78
C VAL A 324 12.89 18.70 -3.20
N VAL A 325 13.31 18.75 -4.46
CA VAL A 325 14.12 19.85 -5.01
C VAL A 325 13.43 20.53 -6.17
N SER A 326 13.56 21.86 -6.23
CA SER A 326 13.14 22.62 -7.41
C SER A 326 13.99 22.25 -8.63
N SER A 327 13.50 22.58 -9.83
CA SER A 327 14.26 22.49 -11.10
C SER A 327 15.62 23.20 -11.13
N LYS A 328 15.95 24.02 -10.12
CA LYS A 328 17.26 24.69 -9.95
C LYS A 328 18.19 23.99 -8.95
N GLY A 329 17.73 22.90 -8.33
CA GLY A 329 18.44 22.12 -7.31
C GLY A 329 18.31 22.67 -5.89
N SER A 330 17.46 23.67 -5.65
CA SER A 330 17.17 24.18 -4.31
C SER A 330 16.23 23.23 -3.59
N ILE A 331 16.59 22.80 -2.37
CA ILE A 331 15.71 22.01 -1.50
C ILE A 331 14.46 22.83 -1.12
N LEU A 332 13.30 22.21 -1.27
CA LEU A 332 11.99 22.79 -0.98
C LEU A 332 11.42 22.18 0.30
N GLY A 333 11.48 20.86 0.40
CA GLY A 333 10.91 20.05 1.48
C GLY A 333 11.57 18.67 1.53
N ILE A 334 11.03 17.81 2.39
CA ILE A 334 11.33 16.38 2.45
C ILE A 334 10.02 15.63 2.54
N ILE A 335 10.05 14.34 2.22
CA ILE A 335 8.94 13.40 2.44
C ILE A 335 9.51 12.30 3.32
N THR A 336 8.80 11.93 4.39
CA THR A 336 9.25 10.91 5.34
C THR A 336 8.94 9.51 4.81
N VAL A 337 9.27 8.47 5.58
CA VAL A 337 8.98 7.08 5.16
C VAL A 337 7.61 6.62 5.63
N ASP A 338 7.12 7.19 6.72
CA ASP A 338 5.78 7.09 7.27
C ASP A 338 4.74 7.54 6.24
N ASP A 339 4.81 8.78 5.74
CA ASP A 339 3.92 9.25 4.66
C ASP A 339 3.95 8.33 3.42
N ILE A 340 5.13 7.77 3.11
CA ILE A 340 5.29 6.88 1.96
C ILE A 340 4.64 5.51 2.21
N ILE A 341 4.55 5.06 3.45
CA ILE A 341 3.82 3.83 3.79
C ILE A 341 2.33 4.05 3.53
N ASP A 342 1.80 5.21 3.89
CA ASP A 342 0.39 5.55 3.69
C ASP A 342 0.07 5.67 2.19
N VAL A 343 0.91 6.38 1.43
CA VAL A 343 0.83 6.42 -0.03
C VAL A 343 0.83 5.01 -0.64
N ILE A 344 1.68 4.09 -0.17
CA ILE A 344 1.70 2.72 -0.69
C ILE A 344 0.36 2.01 -0.45
N ASN A 345 -0.29 2.23 0.69
CA ASN A 345 -1.58 1.64 1.00
C ASN A 345 -2.70 2.28 0.16
N GLU A 346 -2.72 3.61 0.07
CA GLU A 346 -3.68 4.37 -0.75
C GLU A 346 -3.64 3.95 -2.22
N GLU A 347 -2.45 3.92 -2.82
CA GLU A 347 -2.26 3.48 -4.21
C GLU A 347 -2.70 2.03 -4.42
N HIS A 348 -2.49 1.16 -3.42
CA HIS A 348 -2.97 -0.22 -3.47
C HIS A 348 -4.49 -0.33 -3.43
N ASP A 349 -5.15 0.44 -2.57
CA ASP A 349 -6.60 0.46 -2.47
C ASP A 349 -7.24 1.11 -3.69
N GLU A 350 -6.63 2.17 -4.22
CA GLU A 350 -7.01 2.80 -5.48
C GLU A 350 -6.94 1.80 -6.64
N ASP A 351 -5.82 1.09 -6.80
CA ASP A 351 -5.64 0.05 -7.81
C ASP A 351 -6.75 -1.02 -7.73
N ILE A 352 -7.08 -1.47 -6.52
CA ILE A 352 -8.11 -2.48 -6.28
C ILE A 352 -9.50 -1.96 -6.67
N ALA A 353 -9.85 -0.75 -6.24
CA ALA A 353 -11.13 -0.12 -6.56
C ALA A 353 -11.29 0.06 -8.06
N HIS A 354 -10.25 0.55 -8.73
CA HIS A 354 -10.24 0.79 -10.17
C HIS A 354 -10.32 -0.49 -10.99
N LEU A 355 -9.65 -1.56 -10.58
CA LEU A 355 -9.81 -2.89 -11.18
C LEU A 355 -11.27 -3.39 -11.08
N GLY A 356 -11.99 -3.01 -10.02
CA GLY A 356 -13.42 -3.26 -9.82
C GLY A 356 -14.35 -2.35 -10.64
N GLY A 357 -13.82 -1.28 -11.23
CA GLY A 357 -14.59 -0.24 -11.93
C GLY A 357 -15.34 0.70 -10.99
N THR A 358 -14.83 0.88 -9.77
CA THR A 358 -15.30 1.83 -8.75
C THR A 358 -14.21 2.84 -8.44
N SER A 359 -14.51 3.86 -7.64
CA SER A 359 -13.53 4.84 -7.16
C SER A 359 -12.93 4.38 -5.83
N ALA A 360 -11.71 4.76 -5.51
CA ALA A 360 -11.10 4.56 -4.18
C ALA A 360 -11.95 5.22 -3.08
N GLU A 361 -12.48 6.41 -3.36
CA GLU A 361 -13.41 7.19 -2.51
C GLU A 361 -14.74 6.48 -2.17
N GLU A 362 -15.02 5.27 -2.68
CA GLU A 362 -16.28 4.57 -2.45
C GLU A 362 -16.21 3.57 -1.29
N GLY A 363 -16.55 4.01 -0.08
CA GLY A 363 -16.72 3.17 1.11
C GLY A 363 -18.11 2.53 1.27
N LEU A 364 -18.27 1.68 2.30
CA LEU A 364 -19.54 1.02 2.64
C LEU A 364 -20.62 1.99 3.09
N ASP A 365 -20.23 3.08 3.75
CA ASP A 365 -21.13 4.08 4.34
C ASP A 365 -21.49 5.21 3.36
N THR A 366 -20.90 5.19 2.17
CA THR A 366 -21.22 6.15 1.11
C THR A 366 -22.71 6.14 0.77
N THR A 367 -23.29 7.32 0.60
CA THR A 367 -24.72 7.39 0.33
C THR A 367 -25.04 6.83 -1.05
N LEU A 368 -26.23 6.24 -1.19
CA LEU A 368 -26.70 5.68 -2.47
C LEU A 368 -26.55 6.63 -3.68
N TRP A 369 -26.59 7.94 -3.45
CA TRP A 369 -26.45 8.94 -4.51
C TRP A 369 -24.99 9.20 -4.88
N GLU A 370 -24.07 9.23 -3.92
CA GLU A 370 -22.62 9.33 -4.17
C GLU A 370 -22.12 8.09 -4.92
N SER A 371 -22.41 6.89 -4.43
CA SER A 371 -22.05 5.63 -5.10
C SER A 371 -22.55 5.59 -6.55
N ALA A 372 -23.79 6.03 -6.78
CA ALA A 372 -24.35 6.10 -8.14
C ALA A 372 -23.59 7.09 -9.02
N ARG A 373 -23.16 8.23 -8.49
CA ARG A 373 -22.42 9.25 -9.23
C ARG A 373 -21.00 8.79 -9.57
N LEU A 374 -20.34 8.04 -8.69
CA LEU A 374 -19.01 7.47 -8.91
C LEU A 374 -19.07 6.34 -9.96
N ARG A 375 -20.07 5.46 -9.88
CA ARG A 375 -20.18 4.29 -10.79
C ARG A 375 -20.80 4.58 -12.16
N LEU A 376 -21.79 5.47 -12.25
CA LEU A 376 -22.56 5.67 -13.49
C LEU A 376 -21.71 6.06 -14.72
N PRO A 377 -20.70 6.96 -14.62
CA PRO A 377 -19.86 7.30 -15.75
C PRO A 377 -19.18 6.06 -16.37
N TRP A 378 -18.58 5.23 -15.53
CA TRP A 378 -17.90 3.99 -15.97
C TRP A 378 -18.88 2.95 -16.50
N LEU A 379 -20.04 2.79 -15.87
CA LEU A 379 -21.11 1.93 -16.38
C LEU A 379 -21.64 2.38 -17.74
N LEU A 380 -21.71 3.69 -18.00
CA LEU A 380 -22.12 4.23 -19.30
C LEU A 380 -21.06 3.99 -20.38
N VAL A 381 -19.77 4.07 -20.03
CA VAL A 381 -18.67 3.71 -20.93
C VAL A 381 -18.75 2.22 -21.28
N ASN A 382 -18.92 1.34 -20.28
CA ASN A 382 -19.09 -0.10 -20.50
C ASN A 382 -20.35 -0.43 -21.31
N LEU A 383 -21.45 0.29 -21.08
CA LEU A 383 -22.68 0.13 -21.87
C LEU A 383 -22.44 0.51 -23.35
N LEU A 384 -21.71 1.58 -23.61
CA LEU A 384 -21.37 2.01 -24.97
C LEU A 384 -20.54 0.95 -25.69
N THR A 385 -19.57 0.36 -25.00
CA THR A 385 -18.73 -0.70 -25.58
C THR A 385 -19.49 -2.01 -25.77
N ALA A 386 -20.43 -2.36 -24.88
CA ALA A 386 -21.33 -3.50 -25.06
C ALA A 386 -22.17 -3.41 -26.34
N PHE A 387 -22.55 -2.20 -26.78
CA PHE A 387 -23.21 -2.01 -28.08
C PHE A 387 -22.29 -2.39 -29.26
N LEU A 388 -20.98 -2.19 -29.15
CA LEU A 388 -20.02 -2.61 -30.18
C LEU A 388 -19.99 -4.14 -30.32
N ALA A 389 -20.00 -4.85 -29.20
CA ALA A 389 -20.12 -6.32 -29.20
C ALA A 389 -21.44 -6.77 -29.83
N SER A 390 -22.56 -6.14 -29.45
CA SER A 390 -23.89 -6.41 -30.02
C SER A 390 -23.94 -6.23 -31.54
N PHE A 391 -23.28 -5.22 -32.09
CA PHE A 391 -23.20 -5.04 -33.55
C PHE A 391 -22.48 -6.19 -34.24
N THR A 392 -21.47 -6.79 -33.60
CA THR A 392 -20.79 -7.98 -34.13
C THR A 392 -21.75 -9.16 -34.19
N VAL A 393 -22.54 -9.39 -33.15
CA VAL A 393 -23.57 -10.44 -33.11
C VAL A 393 -24.59 -10.26 -34.23
N LYS A 394 -25.02 -9.02 -34.45
CA LYS A 394 -26.03 -8.66 -35.46
C LYS A 394 -25.61 -9.05 -36.88
N VAL A 395 -24.30 -9.05 -37.20
CA VAL A 395 -23.81 -9.48 -38.51
C VAL A 395 -24.12 -10.96 -38.78
N PHE A 396 -24.23 -11.79 -37.74
CA PHE A 396 -24.46 -13.24 -37.82
C PHE A 396 -25.88 -13.66 -37.43
N GLU A 397 -26.86 -12.74 -37.45
CA GLU A 397 -28.26 -13.02 -37.10
C GLU A 397 -28.85 -14.19 -37.90
N SER A 398 -28.51 -14.31 -39.19
CA SER A 398 -28.96 -15.41 -40.05
C SER A 398 -28.43 -16.78 -39.63
N THR A 399 -27.23 -16.83 -39.06
CA THR A 399 -26.55 -18.04 -38.59
C THR A 399 -27.18 -18.50 -37.28
N ILE A 400 -27.39 -17.56 -36.36
CA ILE A 400 -28.05 -17.80 -35.07
C ILE A 400 -29.50 -18.29 -35.27
N ALA A 401 -30.23 -17.72 -36.22
CA ALA A 401 -31.60 -18.12 -36.52
C ALA A 401 -31.72 -19.58 -36.99
N GLN A 402 -30.66 -20.14 -37.60
CA GLN A 402 -30.62 -21.53 -38.04
C GLN A 402 -30.21 -22.48 -36.91
N VAL A 403 -29.35 -22.03 -36.00
CA VAL A 403 -28.81 -22.84 -34.91
C VAL A 403 -29.00 -22.08 -33.59
N VAL A 404 -30.19 -22.21 -33.01
CA VAL A 404 -30.55 -21.52 -31.76
C VAL A 404 -29.60 -21.87 -30.60
N ALA A 405 -28.98 -23.06 -30.62
CA ALA A 405 -27.99 -23.47 -29.63
C ALA A 405 -26.76 -22.52 -29.55
N LEU A 406 -26.48 -21.76 -30.61
CA LEU A 406 -25.40 -20.77 -30.62
C LEU A 406 -25.62 -19.66 -29.60
N SER A 407 -26.86 -19.23 -29.35
CA SER A 407 -27.11 -18.11 -28.42
C SER A 407 -26.79 -18.49 -26.96
N ALA A 408 -27.08 -19.72 -26.56
CA ALA A 408 -26.79 -20.20 -25.21
C ALA A 408 -25.30 -20.53 -25.01
N THR A 409 -24.61 -20.95 -26.06
CA THR A 409 -23.19 -21.32 -25.99
C THR A 409 -22.26 -20.11 -26.18
N MET A 410 -22.74 -19.04 -26.80
CA MET A 410 -22.05 -17.77 -26.97
C MET A 410 -21.69 -17.10 -25.64
N THR A 411 -22.56 -17.15 -24.64
CA THR A 411 -22.30 -16.57 -23.30
C THR A 411 -21.16 -17.28 -22.59
N ILE A 412 -20.99 -18.58 -22.83
CA ILE A 412 -19.88 -19.36 -22.28
C ILE A 412 -18.55 -18.89 -22.88
N VAL A 413 -18.51 -18.72 -24.20
CA VAL A 413 -17.29 -18.28 -24.90
C VAL A 413 -16.89 -16.87 -24.47
N SER A 414 -17.82 -15.92 -24.45
CA SER A 414 -17.55 -14.54 -24.03
C SER A 414 -17.14 -14.45 -22.57
N GLY A 415 -17.88 -15.09 -21.66
CA GLY A 415 -17.55 -15.05 -20.22
C GLY A 415 -16.16 -15.61 -19.92
N MET A 416 -15.76 -16.71 -20.56
CA MET A 416 -14.41 -17.26 -20.37
C MET A 416 -13.31 -16.38 -20.99
N GLY A 417 -13.61 -15.69 -22.10
CA GLY A 417 -12.70 -14.72 -22.69
C GLY A 417 -12.48 -13.51 -21.80
N GLY A 418 -13.55 -12.95 -21.25
CA GLY A 418 -13.50 -11.85 -20.29
C GLY A 418 -12.65 -12.23 -19.07
N ASN A 419 -12.95 -13.35 -18.43
CA ASN A 419 -12.21 -13.82 -17.24
C ASN A 419 -10.71 -14.02 -17.51
N ALA A 420 -10.34 -14.67 -18.62
CA ALA A 420 -8.93 -14.85 -18.98
C ALA A 420 -8.24 -13.51 -19.30
N GLY A 421 -9.00 -12.57 -19.88
CA GLY A 421 -8.54 -11.21 -20.17
C GLY A 421 -8.23 -10.45 -18.88
N THR A 422 -9.17 -10.48 -17.92
CA THR A 422 -9.00 -9.90 -16.59
C THR A 422 -7.80 -10.50 -15.85
N GLN A 423 -7.59 -11.82 -15.90
CA GLN A 423 -6.42 -12.45 -15.28
C GLN A 423 -5.10 -11.94 -15.85
N THR A 424 -5.00 -11.89 -17.18
CA THR A 424 -3.77 -11.39 -17.85
C THR A 424 -3.56 -9.91 -17.53
N MET A 425 -4.65 -9.14 -17.53
CA MET A 425 -4.64 -7.72 -17.24
C MET A 425 -4.22 -7.43 -15.79
N SER A 426 -4.76 -8.12 -14.79
CA SER A 426 -4.40 -7.92 -13.38
C SER A 426 -2.91 -8.18 -13.14
N VAL A 427 -2.33 -9.21 -13.79
CA VAL A 427 -0.88 -9.44 -13.73
C VAL A 427 -0.12 -8.27 -14.34
N MET A 428 -0.59 -7.71 -15.45
CA MET A 428 0.09 -6.62 -16.14
C MET A 428 -0.03 -5.27 -15.45
N VAL A 429 -1.19 -4.94 -14.86
CA VAL A 429 -1.37 -3.73 -14.05
C VAL A 429 -0.42 -3.78 -12.85
N ARG A 430 -0.39 -4.91 -12.13
CA ARG A 430 0.55 -5.11 -11.02
C ARG A 430 2.02 -5.01 -11.45
N GLU A 431 2.40 -5.57 -12.59
CA GLU A 431 3.79 -5.46 -13.06
C GLU A 431 4.15 -4.02 -13.47
N LEU A 432 3.17 -3.21 -13.90
CA LEU A 432 3.35 -1.78 -14.20
C LEU A 432 3.49 -0.93 -12.93
N SER A 433 2.73 -1.21 -11.86
CA SER A 433 2.91 -0.50 -10.57
C SER A 433 4.22 -0.85 -9.86
N ASN A 434 4.88 -1.94 -10.23
CA ASN A 434 6.26 -2.24 -9.80
C ASN A 434 7.33 -1.51 -10.62
N GLY A 435 6.94 -0.70 -11.62
CA GLY A 435 7.79 0.15 -12.44
C GLY A 435 7.62 -0.03 -13.96
N ASP A 436 8.41 0.72 -14.73
CA ASP A 436 8.29 0.77 -16.20
C ASP A 436 8.49 -0.60 -16.91
N VAL A 437 7.44 -1.08 -17.58
CA VAL A 437 7.48 -2.31 -18.39
C VAL A 437 7.74 -1.99 -19.88
N ASP A 438 9.00 -2.04 -20.34
CA ASP A 438 9.29 -1.88 -21.79
C ASP A 438 8.82 -3.11 -22.60
N PHE A 439 7.94 -2.87 -23.58
CA PHE A 439 7.43 -3.88 -24.50
C PHE A 439 8.52 -4.70 -25.22
N LYS A 440 9.64 -4.08 -25.60
CA LYS A 440 10.73 -4.77 -26.31
C LYS A 440 11.44 -5.78 -25.42
N GLU A 441 11.59 -5.45 -24.14
CA GLU A 441 12.21 -6.33 -23.16
C GLU A 441 11.24 -7.47 -22.79
N ASN A 442 9.95 -7.16 -22.75
CA ASN A 442 8.87 -8.08 -22.37
C ASN A 442 8.20 -8.83 -23.53
N TRP A 443 8.79 -8.81 -24.73
CA TRP A 443 8.26 -9.56 -25.89
C TRP A 443 8.09 -11.06 -25.62
N LYS A 444 8.98 -11.66 -24.80
CA LYS A 444 8.87 -13.06 -24.41
C LYS A 444 7.65 -13.31 -23.53
N SER A 445 7.37 -12.41 -22.60
CA SER A 445 6.19 -12.43 -21.72
C SER A 445 4.92 -12.31 -22.55
N PHE A 446 4.87 -11.38 -23.51
CA PHE A 446 3.76 -11.27 -24.45
C PHE A 446 3.48 -12.59 -25.22
N VAL A 447 4.52 -13.22 -25.77
CA VAL A 447 4.35 -14.51 -26.47
C VAL A 447 3.92 -15.63 -25.53
N LYS A 448 4.41 -15.62 -24.29
CA LYS A 448 3.99 -16.55 -23.24
C LYS A 448 2.48 -16.41 -22.96
N GLU A 449 1.96 -15.21 -22.84
CA GLU A 449 0.52 -14.98 -22.59
C GLU A 449 -0.36 -15.45 -23.76
N ILE A 450 0.08 -15.25 -25.01
CA ILE A 450 -0.62 -15.83 -26.17
C ILE A 450 -0.65 -17.37 -26.08
N PHE A 451 0.46 -17.99 -25.69
CA PHE A 451 0.56 -19.44 -25.60
C PHE A 451 -0.27 -20.00 -24.43
N LEU A 452 -0.30 -19.31 -23.29
CA LEU A 452 -1.20 -19.63 -22.17
C LEU A 452 -2.66 -19.60 -22.64
N GLY A 453 -3.06 -18.57 -23.38
CA GLY A 453 -4.40 -18.51 -23.99
C GLY A 453 -4.73 -19.71 -24.90
N ILE A 454 -3.75 -20.26 -25.64
CA ILE A 454 -3.95 -21.48 -26.43
C ILE A 454 -4.14 -22.71 -25.52
N VAL A 455 -3.29 -22.86 -24.52
CA VAL A 455 -3.30 -24.02 -23.61
C VAL A 455 -4.60 -24.04 -22.80
N ASP A 456 -4.95 -22.91 -22.18
CA ASP A 456 -6.14 -22.76 -21.36
C ASP A 456 -7.40 -22.83 -22.21
N GLY A 457 -7.39 -22.23 -23.40
CA GLY A 457 -8.46 -22.33 -24.38
C GLY A 457 -8.68 -23.77 -24.88
N ALA A 458 -7.61 -24.54 -25.08
CA ALA A 458 -7.73 -25.95 -25.46
C ALA A 458 -8.26 -26.81 -24.30
N ALA A 459 -7.78 -26.58 -23.07
CA ALA A 459 -8.22 -27.32 -21.90
C ALA A 459 -9.70 -27.06 -21.60
N THR A 460 -10.09 -25.79 -21.45
CA THR A 460 -11.48 -25.38 -21.16
C THR A 460 -12.41 -25.64 -22.34
N GLY A 461 -11.94 -25.40 -23.57
CA GLY A 461 -12.69 -25.69 -24.80
C GLY A 461 -12.96 -27.17 -25.00
N LEU A 462 -12.07 -28.06 -24.57
CA LEU A 462 -12.28 -29.51 -24.72
C LEU A 462 -13.42 -29.97 -23.80
N VAL A 463 -13.39 -29.53 -22.54
CA VAL A 463 -14.44 -29.82 -21.56
C VAL A 463 -15.78 -29.29 -22.05
N THR A 464 -15.84 -28.00 -22.40
CA THR A 464 -17.08 -27.36 -22.87
C THR A 464 -17.56 -27.98 -24.18
N GLY A 465 -16.66 -28.27 -25.13
CA GLY A 465 -17.00 -28.89 -26.40
C GLY A 465 -17.59 -30.29 -26.24
N ILE A 466 -17.09 -31.10 -25.31
CA ILE A 466 -17.68 -32.41 -24.98
C ILE A 466 -19.09 -32.23 -24.39
N ILE A 467 -19.25 -31.34 -23.42
CA ILE A 467 -20.54 -31.08 -22.76
C ILE A 467 -21.57 -30.62 -23.80
N VAL A 468 -21.23 -29.61 -24.61
CA VAL A 468 -22.10 -29.06 -25.64
C VAL A 468 -22.46 -30.12 -26.68
N SER A 469 -21.50 -30.97 -27.08
CA SER A 469 -21.78 -32.09 -28.01
C SER A 469 -22.81 -33.06 -27.45
N LEU A 470 -22.72 -33.38 -26.15
CA LEU A 470 -23.64 -34.31 -25.48
C LEU A 470 -25.03 -33.69 -25.29
N VAL A 471 -25.09 -32.42 -24.87
CA VAL A 471 -26.34 -31.71 -24.57
C VAL A 471 -27.16 -31.48 -25.84
N TYR A 472 -26.52 -31.01 -26.92
CA TYR A 472 -27.21 -30.68 -28.17
C TYR A 472 -27.20 -31.81 -29.20
N GLY A 473 -26.55 -32.93 -28.90
CA GLY A 473 -26.46 -34.09 -29.80
C GLY A 473 -25.71 -33.83 -31.10
N ASN A 474 -24.93 -32.75 -31.19
CA ASN A 474 -24.18 -32.35 -32.38
C ASN A 474 -22.69 -32.18 -32.06
N ALA A 475 -21.86 -33.11 -32.57
CA ALA A 475 -20.41 -33.09 -32.37
C ALA A 475 -19.72 -31.91 -33.06
N PHE A 476 -20.26 -31.40 -34.17
CA PHE A 476 -19.70 -30.23 -34.86
C PHE A 476 -19.84 -28.96 -34.03
N LEU A 477 -20.95 -28.83 -33.27
CA LEU A 477 -21.12 -27.73 -32.35
C LEU A 477 -20.04 -27.74 -31.25
N GLY A 478 -19.69 -28.92 -30.73
CA GLY A 478 -18.59 -29.05 -29.77
C GLY A 478 -17.22 -28.71 -30.34
N VAL A 479 -16.94 -29.08 -31.60
CA VAL A 479 -15.68 -28.72 -32.28
C VAL A 479 -15.58 -27.21 -32.48
N ILE A 480 -16.69 -26.56 -32.86
CA ILE A 480 -16.74 -25.09 -33.00
C ILE A 480 -16.45 -24.43 -31.66
N ILE A 481 -17.07 -24.90 -30.58
CA ILE A 481 -16.81 -24.36 -29.24
C ILE A 481 -15.35 -24.55 -28.83
N PHE A 482 -14.78 -25.73 -29.06
CA PHE A 482 -13.36 -25.98 -28.78
C PHE A 482 -12.44 -24.99 -29.50
N LEU A 483 -12.64 -24.80 -30.80
CA LEU A 483 -11.83 -23.88 -31.60
C LEU A 483 -12.09 -22.41 -31.24
N ALA A 484 -13.33 -22.06 -30.94
CA ALA A 484 -13.71 -20.71 -30.55
C ALA A 484 -13.11 -20.33 -29.18
N MET A 485 -13.06 -21.27 -28.23
CA MET A 485 -12.43 -21.07 -26.93
C MET A 485 -10.93 -20.81 -27.07
N ILE A 486 -10.22 -21.59 -27.90
CA ILE A 486 -8.80 -21.34 -28.20
C ILE A 486 -8.62 -19.93 -28.78
N GLY A 487 -9.42 -19.58 -29.79
CA GLY A 487 -9.32 -18.28 -30.43
C GLY A 487 -9.64 -17.13 -29.48
N ASN A 488 -10.66 -17.27 -28.63
CA ASN A 488 -11.06 -16.22 -27.71
C ASN A 488 -10.04 -16.03 -26.58
N LEU A 489 -9.52 -17.10 -25.98
CA LEU A 489 -8.52 -16.99 -24.91
C LEU A 489 -7.16 -16.52 -25.45
N MET A 490 -6.83 -16.80 -26.71
CA MET A 490 -5.71 -16.13 -27.38
C MET A 490 -5.90 -14.62 -27.47
N VAL A 491 -7.10 -14.17 -27.86
CA VAL A 491 -7.43 -12.74 -27.89
C VAL A 491 -7.32 -12.14 -26.49
N SER A 492 -7.82 -12.83 -25.47
CA SER A 492 -7.69 -12.44 -24.07
C SER A 492 -6.24 -12.19 -23.66
N GLY A 493 -5.33 -13.12 -23.95
CA GLY A 493 -3.91 -12.95 -23.65
C GLY A 493 -3.26 -11.78 -24.41
N ILE A 494 -3.69 -11.53 -25.66
CA ILE A 494 -3.19 -10.40 -26.45
C ILE A 494 -3.64 -9.07 -25.86
N PHE A 495 -4.94 -8.90 -25.63
CA PHE A 495 -5.50 -7.62 -25.21
C PHE A 495 -5.31 -7.37 -23.72
N GLY A 496 -5.34 -8.41 -22.88
CA GLY A 496 -4.98 -8.31 -21.47
C GLY A 496 -3.54 -7.87 -21.27
N PHE A 497 -2.63 -8.17 -22.21
CA PHE A 497 -1.26 -7.66 -22.19
C PHE A 497 -1.12 -6.26 -22.80
N LEU A 498 -1.71 -6.04 -23.98
CA LEU A 498 -1.47 -4.81 -24.74
C LEU A 498 -2.25 -3.61 -24.22
N VAL A 499 -3.46 -3.80 -23.67
CA VAL A 499 -4.29 -2.68 -23.22
C VAL A 499 -3.63 -1.91 -22.07
N PRO A 500 -3.22 -2.54 -20.95
CA PRO A 500 -2.53 -1.84 -19.86
C PRO A 500 -1.29 -1.10 -20.34
N LEU A 501 -0.43 -1.78 -21.11
CA LEU A 501 0.82 -1.21 -21.62
C LEU A 501 0.62 -0.03 -22.57
N ILE A 502 -0.49 0.00 -23.32
CA ILE A 502 -0.81 1.13 -24.19
C ILE A 502 -1.31 2.32 -23.36
N LEU A 503 -2.09 2.07 -22.30
CA LEU A 503 -2.61 3.12 -21.42
C LEU A 503 -1.48 3.81 -20.64
N ASP A 504 -0.60 3.01 -20.02
CA ASP A 504 0.61 3.47 -19.35
C ASP A 504 1.44 4.39 -20.26
N LYS A 505 1.72 3.95 -21.49
CA LYS A 505 2.46 4.75 -22.47
C LYS A 505 1.77 6.07 -22.88
N LEU A 506 0.46 6.16 -22.71
CA LEU A 506 -0.33 7.37 -22.95
C LEU A 506 -0.45 8.24 -21.70
N HIS A 507 0.18 7.87 -20.58
CA HIS A 507 0.07 8.50 -19.26
C HIS A 507 -1.40 8.51 -18.78
N ALA A 508 -2.07 7.38 -18.99
CA ALA A 508 -3.41 7.12 -18.46
C ALA A 508 -3.31 5.89 -17.56
N ASP A 509 -3.91 5.96 -16.38
CA ASP A 509 -3.86 4.87 -15.42
C ASP A 509 -4.42 3.55 -16.03
N PRO A 510 -3.59 2.49 -16.09
CA PRO A 510 -4.00 1.16 -16.51
C PRO A 510 -5.09 0.53 -15.64
N ALA A 511 -5.11 0.73 -14.32
CA ALA A 511 -6.06 0.09 -13.40
C ALA A 511 -7.49 0.55 -13.71
N LEU A 512 -7.68 1.86 -13.89
CA LEU A 512 -8.98 2.49 -14.18
C LEU A 512 -9.70 1.95 -15.41
N ALA A 513 -8.98 1.74 -16.51
CA ALA A 513 -9.61 1.60 -17.82
C ALA A 513 -9.42 0.23 -18.47
N SER A 514 -8.45 -0.57 -18.02
CA SER A 514 -8.09 -1.79 -18.73
C SER A 514 -9.23 -2.81 -18.78
N SER A 515 -10.00 -2.96 -17.69
CA SER A 515 -11.03 -4.00 -17.57
C SER A 515 -12.11 -3.87 -18.65
N ILE A 516 -12.60 -2.66 -18.89
CA ILE A 516 -13.64 -2.36 -19.87
C ILE A 516 -13.12 -2.60 -21.29
N PHE A 517 -11.91 -2.10 -21.61
CA PHE A 517 -11.35 -2.25 -22.95
C PHE A 517 -10.98 -3.70 -23.28
N VAL A 518 -10.43 -4.45 -22.32
CA VAL A 518 -10.12 -5.87 -22.47
C VAL A 518 -11.39 -6.70 -22.65
N THR A 519 -12.41 -6.48 -21.82
CA THR A 519 -13.71 -7.18 -21.93
C THR A 519 -14.38 -6.87 -23.27
N THR A 520 -14.33 -5.61 -23.71
CA THR A 520 -14.87 -5.21 -25.02
C THR A 520 -14.17 -5.92 -26.17
N ALA A 521 -12.83 -6.00 -26.13
CA ALA A 521 -12.05 -6.66 -27.18
C ALA A 521 -12.35 -8.16 -27.22
N THR A 522 -12.41 -8.82 -26.07
CA THR A 522 -12.72 -10.25 -25.95
C THR A 522 -14.17 -10.56 -26.36
N ASP A 523 -15.13 -9.68 -26.06
CA ASP A 523 -16.52 -9.85 -26.53
C ASP A 523 -16.63 -9.68 -28.05
N VAL A 524 -16.12 -8.57 -28.60
CA VAL A 524 -16.19 -8.28 -30.04
C VAL A 524 -15.49 -9.38 -30.85
N LEU A 525 -14.24 -9.69 -30.52
CA LEU A 525 -13.46 -10.66 -31.28
C LEU A 525 -13.87 -12.10 -30.95
N GLY A 526 -14.25 -12.41 -29.71
CA GLY A 526 -14.76 -13.72 -29.31
C GLY A 526 -16.05 -14.06 -30.03
N PHE A 527 -17.01 -13.14 -30.10
CA PHE A 527 -18.24 -13.31 -30.88
C PHE A 527 -17.95 -13.45 -32.37
N PHE A 528 -17.03 -12.65 -32.91
CA PHE A 528 -16.63 -12.74 -34.30
C PHE A 528 -16.01 -14.11 -34.64
N ILE A 529 -15.10 -14.61 -33.80
CA ILE A 529 -14.46 -15.92 -33.99
C ILE A 529 -15.50 -17.04 -33.87
N PHE A 530 -16.30 -17.03 -32.81
CA PHE A 530 -17.29 -18.08 -32.55
C PHE A 530 -18.36 -18.16 -33.65
N LEU A 531 -19.00 -17.03 -33.96
CA LEU A 531 -20.06 -16.98 -34.95
C LEU A 531 -19.53 -17.10 -36.38
N GLY A 532 -18.31 -16.62 -36.65
CA GLY A 532 -17.63 -16.83 -37.92
C GLY A 532 -17.30 -18.31 -38.17
N LEU A 533 -16.86 -19.05 -37.14
CA LEU A 533 -16.69 -20.50 -37.22
C LEU A 533 -18.04 -21.19 -37.41
N ALA A 534 -19.09 -20.78 -36.68
CA ALA A 534 -20.41 -21.34 -36.84
C ALA A 534 -20.99 -21.14 -38.25
N ASP A 535 -20.78 -19.97 -38.85
CA ASP A 535 -21.21 -19.67 -40.22
C ASP A 535 -20.44 -20.50 -41.25
N LEU A 536 -19.13 -20.69 -41.05
CA LEU A 536 -18.31 -21.54 -41.92
C LEU A 536 -18.74 -23.02 -41.88
N PHE A 537 -19.12 -23.51 -40.69
CA PHE A 537 -19.53 -24.90 -40.46
C PHE A 537 -21.05 -25.10 -40.52
N LEU A 538 -21.82 -24.07 -40.90
CA LEU A 538 -23.28 -24.08 -40.97
C LEU A 538 -23.87 -25.33 -41.66
N PRO A 539 -23.33 -25.83 -42.80
CA PRO A 539 -23.88 -27.02 -43.46
C PRO A 539 -23.79 -28.32 -42.64
N PHE A 540 -22.96 -28.35 -41.58
CA PHE A 540 -22.83 -29.48 -40.66
C PHE A 540 -23.62 -29.29 -39.37
N LEU A 541 -24.25 -28.13 -39.19
CA LEU A 541 -25.01 -27.76 -37.99
C LEU A 541 -26.53 -27.87 -38.18
N THR A 542 -27.03 -27.59 -39.39
CA THR A 542 -28.44 -27.77 -39.81
C THR A 542 -28.70 -29.17 -40.33
#